data_AF-A0A1D8K4W9-F1
#
_entry.id   AF-A0A1D8K4W9-F1
#
_cell.length_a   1.000
_cell.length_b   1.000
_cell.length_c   1.000
_cell.angle_alpha   90.00
_cell.angle_beta   90.00
_cell.angle_gamma   90.00
#
_symmetry.space_group_name_H-M   'P 1'
#
loop_
_entity.id
_entity.type
_entity.pdbx_description
1 polymer ?
#
loop_
_entity_poly.entity_id
_entity_poly.type
_entity_poly.pdbx_seq_one_letter_code
_entity_poly.pdbx_strand_id
1 'polypeptide(L)'
;MKYLRYINLMKGLGMSQKELTQFVMRPDGANIHEGMTVTMTKKEASKFFGKPPPDLSQIERYLGPGFIYTYLTSFYLDNSRPTGWNNHVFPDVAMPNVLAPYGGQYLKDGKLYHKGSMTPKQYKTMVADIVAFLRYASGPSVLERHEIGPYVVGGFGIATVIGFIIAIL
;
A
#
# COMPACT_ATOMS: atom_id res chain seq x y z
N MET A 1 -5.13 1.73 -7.28
CA MET A 1 -3.98 0.85 -7.58
C MET A 1 -3.84 0.65 -9.10
N LYS A 2 -3.87 1.71 -9.91
CA LYS A 2 -3.92 1.60 -11.37
C LYS A 2 -2.66 0.98 -12.03
N TYR A 3 -1.51 1.00 -11.34
CA TYR A 3 -0.23 0.52 -11.89
C TYR A 3 0.13 -0.91 -11.47
N LEU A 4 -0.64 -1.52 -10.57
CA LEU A 4 -0.43 -2.90 -10.16
C LEU A 4 -1.20 -3.83 -11.11
N ARG A 5 -0.57 -4.89 -11.63
CA ARG A 5 -1.26 -5.90 -12.47
C ARG A 5 -1.74 -7.07 -11.62
N TYR A 6 -2.81 -7.73 -12.06
CA TYR A 6 -3.37 -8.86 -11.32
C TYR A 6 -2.38 -10.02 -11.12
N ILE A 7 -1.57 -10.33 -12.14
CA ILE A 7 -0.53 -11.36 -12.05
C ILE A 7 0.52 -11.10 -10.95
N ASN A 8 0.75 -9.84 -10.57
CA ASN A 8 1.67 -9.52 -9.47
C ASN A 8 1.11 -10.01 -8.12
N LEU A 9 -0.21 -10.10 -7.96
CA LEU A 9 -0.78 -10.67 -6.73
C LEU A 9 -0.54 -12.18 -6.65
N MET A 10 -0.57 -12.89 -7.77
CA MET A 10 -0.25 -14.32 -7.80
C MET A 10 1.23 -14.56 -7.49
N LYS A 11 2.13 -13.85 -8.17
CA LYS A 11 3.57 -14.00 -7.97
C LYS A 11 4.04 -13.55 -6.58
N GLY A 12 3.45 -12.47 -6.06
CA GLY A 12 3.90 -11.85 -4.80
C GLY A 12 3.22 -12.39 -3.55
N LEU A 13 1.92 -12.70 -3.62
CA LEU A 13 1.13 -13.15 -2.47
C LEU A 13 0.79 -14.64 -2.50
N GLY A 14 1.18 -15.36 -3.56
CA GLY A 14 0.87 -16.79 -3.71
C GLY A 14 -0.62 -17.09 -3.96
N MET A 15 -1.40 -16.08 -4.35
CA MET A 15 -2.84 -16.21 -4.58
C MET A 15 -3.11 -17.12 -5.78
N SER A 16 -4.04 -18.06 -5.62
CA SER A 16 -4.47 -18.90 -6.75
C SER A 16 -5.27 -18.08 -7.77
N GLN A 17 -5.29 -18.52 -9.03
CA GLN A 17 -6.09 -17.88 -10.07
C GLN A 17 -7.58 -17.79 -9.70
N LYS A 18 -8.08 -18.82 -8.99
CA LYS A 18 -9.47 -18.89 -8.53
C LYS A 18 -9.77 -17.82 -7.49
N GLU A 19 -8.92 -17.68 -6.47
CA GLU A 19 -9.07 -16.65 -5.43
C GLU A 19 -8.96 -15.25 -6.02
N LEU A 20 -8.00 -15.05 -6.93
CA LEU A 20 -7.81 -13.78 -7.62
C LEU A 20 -9.08 -13.38 -8.38
N THR A 21 -9.64 -14.30 -9.15
CA THR A 21 -10.87 -14.08 -9.95
C THR A 21 -12.07 -13.82 -9.04
N GLN A 22 -12.18 -14.55 -7.94
CA GLN A 22 -13.32 -14.47 -7.03
C GLN A 22 -13.31 -13.16 -6.22
N PHE A 23 -12.17 -12.80 -5.63
CA PHE A 23 -12.10 -11.76 -4.59
C PHE A 23 -11.57 -10.42 -5.07
N VAL A 24 -10.74 -10.38 -6.12
CA VAL A 24 -9.97 -9.16 -6.46
C VAL A 24 -10.21 -8.68 -7.89
N MET A 25 -10.31 -9.61 -8.85
CA MET A 25 -10.41 -9.27 -10.27
C MET A 25 -11.78 -8.69 -10.59
N ARG A 26 -11.79 -7.45 -11.10
CA ARG A 26 -13.00 -6.74 -11.53
C ARG A 26 -12.66 -5.93 -12.80
N PRO A 27 -13.56 -5.86 -13.79
CA PRO A 27 -14.81 -6.62 -13.94
C PRO A 27 -14.57 -8.12 -14.12
N ASP A 28 -15.62 -8.94 -13.94
CA ASP A 28 -15.51 -10.39 -14.08
C ASP A 28 -15.08 -10.74 -15.52
N GLY A 29 -14.06 -11.59 -15.65
CA GLY A 29 -13.46 -11.95 -16.94
C GLY A 29 -12.33 -11.03 -17.44
N ALA A 30 -11.86 -10.06 -16.64
CA ALA A 30 -10.67 -9.27 -16.97
C ALA A 30 -9.41 -10.14 -17.16
N ASN A 31 -8.43 -9.62 -17.92
CA ASN A 31 -7.20 -10.38 -18.19
C ASN A 31 -6.22 -10.25 -17.02
N ILE A 32 -5.58 -11.35 -16.62
CA ILE A 32 -4.58 -11.37 -15.53
C ILE A 32 -3.36 -10.49 -15.79
N HIS A 33 -3.06 -10.20 -17.05
CA HIS A 33 -1.97 -9.34 -17.46
C HIS A 33 -2.34 -7.85 -17.48
N GLU A 34 -3.62 -7.52 -17.29
CA GLU A 34 -4.10 -6.15 -17.18
C GLU A 34 -3.84 -5.55 -15.79
N GLY A 35 -3.86 -4.22 -15.75
CA GLY A 35 -3.81 -3.45 -14.51
C GLY A 35 -5.09 -3.58 -13.70
N MET A 36 -4.98 -3.45 -12.38
CA MET A 36 -6.14 -3.41 -11.50
C MET A 36 -7.00 -2.19 -11.81
N THR A 37 -8.28 -2.43 -12.09
CA THR A 37 -9.25 -1.35 -12.36
C THR A 37 -10.03 -0.99 -11.11
N VAL A 38 -10.32 0.30 -10.94
CA VAL A 38 -11.26 0.78 -9.93
C VAL A 38 -12.60 0.92 -10.62
N THR A 39 -13.58 0.11 -10.21
CA THR A 39 -14.92 0.10 -10.82
C THR A 39 -15.76 1.32 -10.44
N MET A 40 -15.41 2.01 -9.36
CA MET A 40 -16.09 3.23 -8.91
C MET A 40 -15.68 4.45 -9.75
N THR A 41 -16.66 5.16 -10.31
CA THR A 41 -16.42 6.40 -11.05
C THR A 41 -16.06 7.56 -10.12
N LYS A 42 -15.39 8.60 -10.64
CA LYS A 42 -15.05 9.80 -9.84
C LYS A 42 -16.28 10.50 -9.25
N LYS A 43 -17.42 10.44 -9.97
CA LYS A 43 -18.69 11.05 -9.54
C LYS A 43 -19.28 10.29 -8.35
N GLU A 44 -19.29 8.96 -8.41
CA GLU A 44 -19.70 8.12 -7.28
C GLU A 44 -18.76 8.27 -6.10
N ALA A 45 -17.45 8.28 -6.34
CA ALA A 45 -16.45 8.49 -5.31
C ALA A 45 -16.66 9.80 -4.54
N SER A 46 -16.96 10.89 -5.26
CA SER A 46 -17.24 12.19 -4.64
C SER A 46 -18.55 12.20 -3.85
N LYS A 47 -19.57 11.45 -4.32
CA LYS A 47 -20.86 11.31 -3.60
C LYS A 47 -20.71 10.56 -2.29
N PHE A 48 -19.91 9.49 -2.26
CA PHE A 48 -19.73 8.65 -1.07
C PHE A 48 -18.67 9.18 -0.10
N PHE A 49 -17.59 9.78 -0.60
CA PHE A 49 -16.43 10.16 0.22
C PHE A 49 -16.20 11.68 0.27
N GLY A 50 -17.03 12.50 -0.37
CA GLY A 50 -16.89 13.96 -0.49
C GLY A 50 -15.77 14.39 -1.44
N LYS A 51 -14.65 13.66 -1.45
CA LYS A 51 -13.55 13.81 -2.41
C LYS A 51 -13.14 12.42 -2.93
N PRO A 52 -12.71 12.31 -4.19
CA PRO A 52 -12.23 11.04 -4.73
C PRO A 52 -11.01 10.56 -3.92
N PRO A 53 -11.00 9.29 -3.46
CA PRO A 53 -9.87 8.73 -2.75
C PRO A 53 -8.59 8.79 -3.59
N PRO A 54 -7.43 9.00 -2.96
CA PRO A 54 -6.15 9.02 -3.66
C PRO A 54 -5.81 7.63 -4.22
N ASP A 55 -5.03 7.61 -5.32
CA ASP A 55 -4.51 6.37 -5.87
C ASP A 55 -3.33 5.86 -5.04
N LEU A 56 -3.46 4.63 -4.53
CA LEU A 56 -2.46 4.05 -3.65
C LEU A 56 -1.27 3.40 -4.38
N SER A 57 -1.24 3.41 -5.72
CA SER A 57 -0.25 2.64 -6.49
C SER A 57 1.19 3.02 -6.23
N GLN A 58 1.49 4.22 -5.75
CA GLN A 58 2.85 4.69 -5.46
C GLN A 58 2.89 5.43 -4.12
N ILE A 59 1.89 5.21 -3.26
CA ILE A 59 1.71 6.01 -2.04
C ILE A 59 2.86 5.78 -1.06
N GLU A 60 3.39 4.55 -1.01
CA GLU A 60 4.52 4.23 -0.14
C GLU A 60 5.80 4.91 -0.60
N ARG A 61 6.04 5.04 -1.92
CA ARG A 61 7.18 5.82 -2.43
C ARG A 61 7.04 7.31 -2.18
N TYR A 62 5.81 7.83 -2.16
CA TYR A 62 5.55 9.25 -1.96
C TYR A 62 5.65 9.67 -0.50
N LEU A 63 5.07 8.90 0.43
CA LEU A 63 4.99 9.26 1.85
C LEU A 63 5.99 8.52 2.75
N GLY A 64 6.50 7.37 2.29
CA GLY A 64 7.31 6.47 3.08
C GLY A 64 6.49 5.55 4.00
N PRO A 65 7.05 4.38 4.36
CA PRO A 65 6.33 3.37 5.13
C PRO A 65 6.03 3.81 6.56
N GLY A 66 6.95 4.57 7.18
CA GLY A 66 6.77 5.10 8.54
C GLY A 66 5.63 6.11 8.66
N PHE A 67 5.43 6.95 7.65
CA PHE A 67 4.30 7.87 7.61
C PHE A 67 2.98 7.10 7.51
N ILE A 68 2.89 6.13 6.59
CA ILE A 68 1.65 5.36 6.39
C ILE A 68 1.32 4.56 7.66
N TYR A 69 2.31 3.92 8.28
CA TYR A 69 2.13 3.21 9.53
C TYR A 69 1.58 4.11 10.64
N THR A 70 2.22 5.27 10.84
CA THR A 70 1.81 6.22 11.87
C THR A 70 0.43 6.80 11.55
N TYR A 71 0.15 7.13 10.29
CA TYR A 71 -1.16 7.60 9.84
C TYR A 71 -2.27 6.59 10.16
N LEU A 72 -2.08 5.30 9.85
CA LEU A 72 -3.09 4.26 10.11
C LEU A 72 -3.28 3.97 11.61
N THR A 73 -2.30 4.25 12.46
CA THR A 73 -2.35 3.98 13.90
C THR A 73 -2.75 5.18 14.76
N SER A 74 -2.77 6.39 14.20
CA SER A 74 -2.93 7.65 14.94
C SER A 74 -4.30 8.32 14.76
N PHE A 75 -5.34 7.53 14.46
CA PHE A 75 -6.71 8.00 14.39
C PHE A 75 -7.35 8.11 15.78
N TYR A 76 -8.10 9.18 16.00
CA TYR A 76 -8.87 9.40 17.22
C TYR A 76 -10.28 9.93 16.91
N LEU A 77 -11.20 9.75 17.86
CA LEU A 77 -12.58 10.21 17.76
C LEU A 77 -12.65 11.74 17.86
N ASP A 78 -13.34 12.36 16.91
CA ASP A 78 -13.54 13.80 16.85
C ASP A 78 -14.94 14.11 16.28
N ASN A 79 -15.89 14.38 17.18
CA ASN A 79 -17.28 14.67 16.82
C ASN A 79 -17.45 16.01 16.06
N SER A 80 -16.41 16.85 15.99
CA SER A 80 -16.45 18.08 15.17
C SER A 80 -16.26 17.78 13.68
N ARG A 81 -15.75 16.59 13.33
CA ARG A 81 -15.46 16.20 11.96
C ARG A 81 -16.68 15.51 11.32
N PRO A 82 -16.95 15.70 10.02
CA PRO A 82 -18.06 15.03 9.34
C PRO A 82 -18.02 13.50 9.41
N THR A 83 -16.82 12.92 9.50
CA THR A 83 -16.62 11.47 9.61
C THR A 83 -16.59 10.96 11.05
N GLY A 84 -16.56 11.86 12.05
CA GLY A 84 -16.33 11.50 13.46
C GLY A 84 -14.89 11.13 13.80
N TRP A 85 -13.95 11.27 12.86
CA TRP A 85 -12.55 10.87 13.01
C TRP A 85 -11.59 11.99 12.65
N ASN A 86 -10.48 12.05 13.37
CA ASN A 86 -9.35 12.92 13.07
C ASN A 86 -8.03 12.17 13.30
N ASN A 87 -6.90 12.78 12.96
CA ASN A 87 -5.60 12.12 12.96
C ASN A 87 -4.49 13.04 13.49
N HIS A 88 -3.56 12.49 14.28
CA HIS A 88 -2.46 13.26 14.87
C HIS A 88 -1.39 13.72 13.87
N VAL A 89 -1.10 12.92 12.83
CA VAL A 89 -0.08 13.26 11.83
C VAL A 89 -0.65 13.96 10.61
N PHE A 90 -1.97 13.84 10.38
CA PHE A 90 -2.67 14.51 9.29
C PHE A 90 -3.98 15.12 9.78
N PRO A 91 -3.92 16.33 10.39
CA PRO A 91 -5.10 17.00 10.92
C PRO A 91 -6.16 17.24 9.85
N ASP A 92 -7.42 17.30 10.28
CA ASP A 92 -8.57 17.58 9.42
C ASP A 92 -8.74 16.57 8.27
N VAL A 93 -8.39 15.32 8.56
CA VAL A 93 -8.58 14.21 7.64
C VAL A 93 -10.06 14.08 7.24
N ALA A 94 -10.29 13.78 5.97
CA ALA A 94 -11.63 13.49 5.44
C ALA A 94 -11.95 11.98 5.44
N MET A 95 -10.99 11.16 5.86
CA MET A 95 -11.08 9.70 5.86
C MET A 95 -11.58 9.20 7.22
N PRO A 96 -12.59 8.31 7.27
CA PRO A 96 -12.95 7.62 8.49
C PRO A 96 -11.90 6.57 8.89
N ASN A 97 -11.82 6.23 10.18
CA ASN A 97 -10.93 5.16 10.63
C ASN A 97 -11.51 3.77 10.31
N VAL A 98 -11.16 3.24 9.14
CA VAL A 98 -11.58 1.91 8.68
C VAL A 98 -11.03 0.76 9.54
N LEU A 99 -9.96 1.01 10.31
CA LEU A 99 -9.31 -0.01 11.14
C LEU A 99 -9.77 0.02 12.61
N ALA A 100 -10.67 0.94 12.97
CA ALA A 100 -11.23 1.07 14.31
C ALA A 100 -11.82 -0.24 14.88
N PRO A 101 -12.53 -1.10 14.11
CA PRO A 101 -13.04 -2.37 14.63
C PRO A 101 -11.96 -3.34 15.10
N TYR A 102 -10.72 -3.19 14.62
CA TYR A 102 -9.60 -4.06 14.96
C TYR A 102 -8.72 -3.46 16.05
N GLY A 103 -8.30 -2.20 15.88
CA GLY A 103 -7.38 -1.51 16.78
C GLY A 103 -8.03 -0.85 18.00
N GLY A 104 -9.35 -0.69 17.98
CA GLY A 104 -10.10 0.08 18.97
C GLY A 104 -10.26 1.54 18.58
N GLN A 105 -11.03 2.25 19.40
CA GLN A 105 -11.34 3.67 19.25
C GLN A 105 -10.67 4.42 20.39
N TYR A 106 -9.92 5.47 20.06
CA TYR A 106 -9.17 6.28 21.02
C TYR A 106 -9.68 7.72 21.02
N LEU A 107 -9.64 8.35 22.18
CA LEU A 107 -9.85 9.78 22.34
C LEU A 107 -8.58 10.55 21.96
N LYS A 108 -8.69 11.87 21.78
CA LYS A 108 -7.56 12.74 21.40
C LYS A 108 -6.40 12.72 22.40
N ASP A 109 -6.65 12.36 23.66
CA ASP A 109 -5.63 12.22 24.72
C ASP A 109 -4.98 10.82 24.77
N GLY A 110 -5.34 9.93 23.83
CA GLY A 110 -4.83 8.56 23.76
C GLY A 110 -5.55 7.58 24.68
N LYS A 111 -6.61 8.00 25.41
CA LYS A 111 -7.42 7.08 26.20
C LYS A 111 -8.28 6.19 25.29
N LEU A 112 -8.31 4.89 25.61
CA LEU A 112 -9.16 3.93 24.92
C LEU A 112 -10.63 4.19 25.27
N TYR A 113 -11.45 4.45 24.25
CA TYR A 113 -12.90 4.61 24.38
C TYR A 113 -13.64 3.28 24.15
N HIS A 114 -13.28 2.56 23.09
CA HIS A 114 -13.87 1.27 22.76
C HIS A 114 -12.80 0.27 22.32
N LYS A 115 -12.82 -0.94 22.88
CA LYS A 115 -11.85 -1.99 22.59
C LYS A 115 -12.11 -2.59 21.21
N GLY A 116 -11.05 -2.76 20.41
CA GLY A 116 -11.13 -3.49 19.14
C GLY A 116 -11.10 -5.01 19.32
N SER A 117 -11.32 -5.73 18.22
CA SER A 117 -11.26 -7.20 18.20
C SER A 117 -9.85 -7.78 18.38
N MET A 118 -8.79 -6.99 18.15
CA MET A 118 -7.40 -7.44 18.25
C MET A 118 -6.69 -6.89 19.49
N THR A 119 -5.66 -7.61 19.95
CA THR A 119 -4.71 -7.06 20.91
C THR A 119 -3.87 -5.94 20.28
N PRO A 120 -3.29 -5.01 21.07
CA PRO A 120 -2.44 -3.95 20.53
C PRO A 120 -1.26 -4.49 19.70
N LYS A 121 -0.70 -5.64 20.07
CA LYS A 121 0.39 -6.27 19.31
C LYS A 121 -0.10 -6.79 17.95
N GLN A 122 -1.21 -7.55 17.94
CA GLN A 122 -1.80 -8.06 16.70
C GLN A 122 -2.21 -6.93 15.76
N TYR A 123 -2.81 -5.87 16.30
CA TYR A 123 -3.19 -4.70 15.53
C TYR A 123 -1.98 -4.04 14.86
N LYS A 124 -0.90 -3.80 15.63
CA LYS A 124 0.34 -3.23 15.10
C LYS A 124 0.98 -4.11 14.03
N THR A 125 0.93 -5.43 14.19
CA THR A 125 1.40 -6.38 13.16
C THR A 125 0.54 -6.30 11.90
N MET A 126 -0.79 -6.33 12.02
CA MET A 126 -1.71 -6.19 10.89
C MET A 126 -1.46 -4.89 10.11
N VAL A 127 -1.26 -3.77 10.81
CA VAL A 127 -0.94 -2.49 10.15
C VAL A 127 0.43 -2.55 9.47
N ALA A 128 1.44 -3.18 10.09
CA ALA A 128 2.74 -3.37 9.45
C ALA A 128 2.63 -4.23 8.17
N ASP A 129 1.81 -5.28 8.18
CA ASP A 129 1.57 -6.13 7.01
C ASP A 129 0.86 -5.36 5.89
N ILE A 130 -0.10 -4.50 6.22
CA ILE A 130 -0.73 -3.58 5.25
C ILE A 130 0.32 -2.66 4.61
N VAL A 131 1.21 -2.08 5.41
CA VAL A 131 2.27 -1.21 4.91
C VAL A 131 3.25 -1.98 4.03
N ALA A 132 3.61 -3.21 4.43
CA ALA A 132 4.45 -4.10 3.63
C ALA A 132 3.80 -4.44 2.28
N PHE A 133 2.49 -4.71 2.28
CA PHE A 133 1.73 -4.90 1.05
C PHE A 133 1.73 -3.65 0.16
N LEU A 134 1.51 -2.45 0.73
CA LEU A 134 1.53 -1.19 -0.04
C LEU A 134 2.91 -0.91 -0.65
N ARG A 135 3.98 -1.28 0.06
CA ARG A 135 5.36 -1.23 -0.48
C ARG A 135 5.54 -2.19 -1.65
N TYR A 136 5.13 -3.46 -1.50
CA TYR A 136 5.17 -4.43 -2.59
C TYR A 136 4.39 -3.92 -3.80
N ALA A 137 3.18 -3.44 -3.57
CA ALA A 137 2.30 -2.98 -4.62
C ALA A 137 2.79 -1.69 -5.31
N SER A 138 3.60 -0.88 -4.60
CA SER A 138 4.30 0.28 -5.17
C SER A 138 5.50 -0.08 -6.04
N GLY A 139 6.01 -1.31 -5.95
CA GLY A 139 7.15 -1.74 -6.73
C GLY A 139 7.31 -3.26 -6.77
N PRO A 140 6.45 -3.99 -7.49
CA PRO A 140 6.50 -5.46 -7.47
C PRO A 140 7.80 -6.01 -8.09
N SER A 141 8.41 -5.27 -9.02
CA SER A 141 9.71 -5.61 -9.64
C SER A 141 10.93 -5.31 -8.76
N VAL A 142 10.75 -4.83 -7.52
CA VAL A 142 11.87 -4.61 -6.59
C VAL A 142 12.58 -5.94 -6.28
N LEU A 143 11.83 -7.03 -6.11
CA LEU A 143 12.39 -8.35 -5.82
C LEU A 143 13.29 -8.85 -6.96
N GLU A 144 12.78 -8.83 -8.20
CA GLU A 144 13.55 -9.21 -9.39
C GLU A 144 14.78 -8.29 -9.59
N ARG A 145 14.66 -6.98 -9.34
CA ARG A 145 15.77 -6.04 -9.46
C ARG A 145 16.93 -6.32 -8.50
N HIS A 146 16.62 -6.71 -7.26
CA HIS A 146 17.66 -7.01 -6.28
C HIS A 146 18.42 -8.30 -6.61
N GLU A 147 17.75 -9.26 -7.26
CA GLU A 147 18.36 -10.51 -7.70
C GLU A 147 19.32 -10.30 -8.88
N ILE A 148 18.91 -9.53 -9.90
CA ILE A 148 19.73 -9.31 -11.11
C ILE A 148 20.80 -8.23 -10.93
N GLY A 149 20.59 -7.29 -10.00
CA GLY A 149 21.43 -6.10 -9.82
C GLY A 149 22.93 -6.41 -9.66
N PRO A 150 23.34 -7.33 -8.77
CA PRO A 150 24.75 -7.67 -8.58
C PRO A 150 25.42 -8.19 -9.86
N TYR A 151 24.73 -9.01 -10.66
CA TYR A 151 25.26 -9.55 -11.92
C TYR A 151 25.47 -8.46 -12.96
N VAL A 152 24.52 -7.52 -13.07
CA VAL A 152 24.62 -6.38 -14.00
C VAL A 152 25.77 -5.46 -13.60
N VAL A 153 25.87 -5.12 -12.31
CA VAL A 153 26.97 -4.27 -11.79
C VAL A 153 28.33 -4.96 -11.98
N GLY A 154 28.42 -6.26 -11.68
CA GLY A 154 29.63 -7.05 -11.90
C GLY A 154 30.02 -7.11 -13.38
N GLY A 155 29.06 -7.31 -14.28
CA GLY A 155 29.26 -7.30 -15.73
C GLY A 155 29.80 -5.96 -16.23
N PHE A 156 29.23 -4.84 -15.79
CA PHE A 156 29.76 -3.52 -16.13
C PHE A 156 31.15 -3.26 -15.53
N GLY A 157 31.41 -3.75 -14.31
CA GLY A 157 32.74 -3.68 -13.70
C GLY A 157 33.81 -4.39 -14.55
N ILE A 158 33.53 -5.62 -14.98
CA ILE A 158 34.44 -6.39 -15.84
C ILE A 158 34.61 -5.71 -17.20
N ALA A 159 33.52 -5.29 -17.84
CA ALA A 159 33.57 -4.61 -19.13
C ALA A 159 34.38 -3.30 -19.06
N THR A 160 34.28 -2.55 -17.96
CA THR A 160 35.06 -1.33 -17.73
C THR A 160 36.55 -1.63 -17.62
N VAL A 161 36.93 -2.67 -16.88
CA VAL A 161 38.35 -3.09 -16.76
C VAL A 161 38.91 -3.53 -18.11
N ILE A 162 38.16 -4.34 -18.87
CA ILE A 162 38.57 -4.77 -20.21
C ILE A 162 38.73 -3.58 -21.14
N GLY A 163 37.74 -2.68 -21.18
CA GLY A 163 37.79 -1.47 -22.00
C GLY A 163 38.96 -0.57 -21.62
N PHE A 164 39.26 -0.43 -20.33
CA PHE A 164 40.41 0.33 -19.84
C PHE A 164 41.74 -0.28 -20.27
N ILE A 165 41.90 -1.61 -20.20
CA ILE A 165 43.11 -2.30 -20.65
C ILE A 165 43.30 -2.11 -22.17
N ILE A 166 42.24 -2.28 -22.96
CA ILE A 166 42.28 -2.06 -24.41
C ILE A 166 42.66 -0.61 -24.75
N ALA A 167 42.21 0.37 -23.96
CA ALA A 167 42.50 1.78 -24.22
C ALA A 167 43.96 2.19 -23.92
N ILE A 168 44.70 1.41 -23.13
CA ILE A 168 46.11 1.67 -22.77
C ILE A 168 47.09 0.97 -23.72
N LEU A 169 46.65 -0.10 -24.38
CA LEU A 169 47.42 -0.83 -25.40
C LEU A 169 47.37 -0.13 -26.75
#